data_AF-A0A0N0KIT1-F1
#
_entry.id   AF-A0A0N0KIT1-F1
#
_cell.length_a   1.000
_cell.length_b   1.000
_cell.length_c   1.000
_cell.angle_alpha   90.00
_cell.angle_beta   90.00
_cell.angle_gamma   90.00
#
_symmetry.space_group_name_H-M   'P 1'
#
loop_
_entity.id
_entity.type
_entity.pdbx_description
1 polymer ?
#
loop_
_entity_poly.entity_id
_entity_poly.type
_entity_poly.pdbx_seq_one_letter_code
_entity_poly.pdbx_strand_id
1 'polypeptide(L)'
;MTKLNETRLAYDRVKALLDQQLLEKKGSAQQIKDCQSAVNAAFYLLGWAQFEFLTRKEAEERIEADARAKTVHGIGWRYVLANIKAFSLRKKLEVIFFADPVTLNQLNRDYDLRNETAHNYKKLPTEVSDVSAWLDHLESLANKFQS
;
A
#
# COMPACT_ATOMS: atom_id res chain seq x y z
N MET A 1 1.83 -13.40 -9.07
CA MET A 1 2.64 -13.10 -7.88
C MET A 1 2.88 -11.60 -7.81
N THR A 2 2.59 -11.01 -6.67
CA THR A 2 2.83 -9.60 -6.34
C THR A 2 4.34 -9.33 -6.19
N LYS A 3 4.77 -8.08 -6.39
CA LYS A 3 6.17 -7.67 -6.17
C LYS A 3 6.42 -7.08 -4.77
N LEU A 4 5.40 -7.10 -3.90
CA LEU A 4 5.49 -6.53 -2.55
C LEU A 4 6.44 -7.33 -1.66
N ASN A 5 6.43 -8.67 -1.75
CA ASN A 5 7.39 -9.50 -1.00
C ASN A 5 8.84 -9.28 -1.46
N GLU A 6 9.09 -9.11 -2.77
CA GLU A 6 10.43 -8.73 -3.27
C GLU A 6 10.86 -7.35 -2.74
N THR A 7 9.92 -6.41 -2.67
CA THR A 7 10.13 -5.06 -2.14
C THR A 7 10.46 -5.11 -0.65
N ARG A 8 9.78 -5.96 0.12
CA ARG A 8 10.10 -6.20 1.54
C ARG A 8 11.49 -6.79 1.71
N LEU A 9 11.83 -7.84 0.96
CA LEU A 9 13.16 -8.45 1.04
C LEU A 9 14.27 -7.46 0.69
N ALA A 10 14.05 -6.57 -0.27
CA ALA A 10 14.97 -5.50 -0.59
C ALA A 10 15.07 -4.48 0.56
N TYR A 11 13.95 -4.08 1.16
CA TYR A 11 13.93 -3.19 2.33
C TYR A 11 14.72 -3.79 3.50
N ASP A 12 14.46 -5.05 3.85
CA ASP A 12 15.11 -5.73 4.98
C ASP A 12 16.63 -5.79 4.80
N ARG A 13 17.11 -6.04 3.57
CA ARG A 13 18.54 -6.03 3.25
C ARG A 13 19.16 -4.65 3.42
N VAL A 14 18.51 -3.61 2.90
CA VAL A 14 19.02 -2.23 3.02
C VAL A 14 19.04 -1.80 4.49
N LYS A 15 17.97 -2.11 5.24
CA LYS A 15 17.88 -1.82 6.68
C LYS A 15 19.00 -2.53 7.45
N ALA A 16 19.22 -3.82 7.21
CA ALA A 16 20.29 -4.59 7.86
C ALA A 16 21.69 -4.01 7.58
N LEU A 17 21.95 -3.55 6.35
CA LEU A 17 23.21 -2.89 5.99
C LEU A 17 23.39 -1.56 6.75
N LEU A 18 22.34 -0.75 6.88
CA LEU A 18 22.40 0.51 7.62
C LEU A 18 22.57 0.28 9.13
N ASP A 19 21.90 -0.73 9.68
CA ASP A 19 22.06 -1.13 11.09
C ASP A 19 23.49 -1.63 11.37
N GLN A 20 24.08 -2.39 10.44
CA GLN A 20 25.47 -2.82 10.54
C GLN A 20 26.43 -1.63 10.55
N GLN A 21 26.24 -0.62 9.69
CA GLN A 21 27.08 0.59 9.70
C GLN A 21 27.00 1.36 11.02
N LEU A 22 25.81 1.43 11.64
CA LEU A 22 25.63 2.02 12.97
C LEU A 22 26.37 1.24 14.06
N LEU A 23 26.26 -0.09 14.05
CA LEU A 23 26.93 -0.97 15.00
C LEU A 23 28.45 -0.88 14.89
N GLU A 24 28.97 -0.86 13.66
CA GLU A 24 30.40 -0.72 13.37
C GLU A 24 30.92 0.71 13.61
N LYS A 25 30.04 1.66 13.98
CA LYS A 25 30.33 3.09 14.15
C LYS A 25 31.05 3.69 12.94
N LYS A 26 30.76 3.16 11.75
CA LYS A 26 31.35 3.62 10.50
C LYS A 26 30.60 4.85 10.00
N GLY A 27 31.14 6.03 10.29
CA GLY A 27 30.61 7.31 9.83
C GLY A 27 29.72 8.04 10.84
N SER A 28 29.03 9.08 10.38
CA SER A 28 28.15 9.89 11.24
C SER A 28 26.84 9.16 11.51
N ALA A 29 26.58 8.84 12.79
CA ALA A 29 25.32 8.22 13.22
C ALA A 29 24.09 9.02 12.80
N GLN A 30 24.21 10.36 12.73
CA GLN A 30 23.14 11.22 12.27
C GLN A 30 22.85 11.03 10.77
N GLN A 31 23.90 10.97 9.95
CA GLN A 31 23.75 10.71 8.51
C GLN A 31 23.13 9.35 8.22
N ILE A 32 23.49 8.32 9.00
CA ILE A 32 22.91 6.99 8.85
C ILE A 32 21.41 7.00 9.22
N LYS A 33 21.02 7.68 10.30
CA LYS A 33 19.61 7.82 10.69
C LYS A 33 18.78 8.61 9.66
N ASP A 34 19.37 9.64 9.06
CA ASP A 34 18.70 10.40 8.00
C ASP A 34 18.55 9.56 6.72
N CYS A 35 19.57 8.76 6.38
CA CYS A 35 19.49 7.78 5.29
C CYS A 35 18.42 6.71 5.56
N GLN A 36 18.37 6.13 6.77
CA GLN A 36 17.32 5.19 7.17
C GLN A 36 15.93 5.82 7.03
N SER A 37 15.74 7.07 7.46
CA SER A 37 14.46 7.77 7.33
C SER A 37 14.03 7.92 5.87
N ALA A 38 14.97 8.24 4.98
CA ALA A 38 14.71 8.37 3.55
C ALA A 38 14.39 7.01 2.89
N VAL A 39 15.12 5.96 3.25
CA VAL A 39 14.87 4.58 2.81
C VAL A 39 13.47 4.13 3.24
N ASN A 40 13.10 4.34 4.50
CA ASN A 40 11.77 3.98 5.00
C ASN A 40 10.67 4.67 4.18
N ALA A 41 10.77 5.98 3.96
CA ALA A 41 9.81 6.74 3.16
C ALA A 41 9.74 6.24 1.72
N ALA A 42 10.88 5.96 1.07
CA ALA A 42 10.94 5.47 -0.30
C ALA A 42 10.26 4.10 -0.45
N PHE A 43 10.57 3.15 0.45
CA PHE A 43 9.99 1.81 0.41
C PHE A 43 8.49 1.80 0.78
N TYR A 44 8.07 2.67 1.70
CA TYR A 44 6.65 2.88 1.99
C TYR A 44 5.87 3.39 0.76
N LEU A 45 6.37 4.43 0.09
CA LEU A 45 5.75 4.96 -1.12
C LEU A 45 5.75 3.94 -2.27
N LEU A 46 6.83 3.15 -2.41
CA LEU A 46 6.93 2.09 -3.40
C LEU A 46 5.91 0.97 -3.14
N GLY A 47 5.78 0.51 -1.90
CA GLY A 47 4.77 -0.47 -1.50
C GLY A 47 3.37 0.02 -1.83
N TRP A 48 3.07 1.29 -1.54
CA TRP A 48 1.80 1.91 -1.88
C TRP A 48 1.53 1.92 -3.38
N ALA A 49 2.52 2.30 -4.20
CA ALA A 49 2.36 2.33 -5.65
C ALA A 49 2.08 0.93 -6.23
N GLN A 50 2.74 -0.10 -5.70
CA GLN A 50 2.50 -1.49 -6.10
C GLN A 50 1.12 -1.98 -5.67
N PHE A 51 0.73 -1.72 -4.42
CA PHE A 51 -0.59 -2.09 -3.91
C PHE A 51 -1.71 -1.39 -4.68
N GLU A 52 -1.59 -0.09 -4.93
CA GLU A 52 -2.55 0.68 -5.72
C GLU A 52 -2.74 0.09 -7.12
N PHE A 53 -1.66 -0.31 -7.79
CA PHE A 53 -1.76 -0.96 -9.09
C PHE A 53 -2.56 -2.26 -9.03
N LEU A 54 -2.36 -3.08 -7.99
CA LEU A 54 -3.10 -4.33 -7.78
C LEU A 54 -4.56 -4.06 -7.46
N THR A 55 -4.85 -3.14 -6.52
CA THR A 55 -6.20 -2.70 -6.16
C THR A 55 -6.98 -2.21 -7.37
N ARG A 56 -6.34 -1.45 -8.28
CA ARG A 56 -7.01 -0.96 -9.50
C ARG A 56 -7.45 -2.11 -10.40
N LYS A 57 -6.58 -3.09 -10.63
CA LYS A 57 -6.90 -4.27 -11.45
C LYS A 57 -7.99 -5.12 -10.81
N GLU A 58 -7.85 -5.42 -9.52
CA GLU A 58 -8.83 -6.21 -8.78
C GLU A 58 -10.21 -5.56 -8.76
N ALA A 59 -10.26 -4.25 -8.51
CA ALA A 59 -11.53 -3.52 -8.52
C ALA A 59 -12.23 -3.63 -9.87
N GLU A 60 -11.49 -3.52 -10.97
CA GLU A 60 -12.04 -3.67 -12.33
C GLU A 60 -12.56 -5.09 -12.56
N GLU A 61 -11.80 -6.13 -12.22
CA GLU A 61 -12.18 -7.53 -12.41
C GLU A 61 -13.42 -7.91 -11.57
N ARG A 62 -13.43 -7.56 -10.29
CA ARG A 62 -14.56 -7.87 -9.38
C ARG A 62 -15.83 -7.13 -9.77
N ILE A 63 -15.73 -5.85 -10.11
CA ILE A 63 -16.88 -5.07 -10.58
C ILE A 63 -17.39 -5.58 -11.93
N GLU A 64 -16.51 -6.00 -12.83
CA GLU A 64 -16.94 -6.64 -14.09
C GLU A 64 -17.71 -7.93 -13.84
N ALA A 65 -17.26 -8.79 -12.92
CA ALA A 65 -17.95 -10.03 -12.57
C ALA A 65 -19.35 -9.75 -12.02
N ASP A 66 -19.47 -8.83 -11.06
CA ASP A 66 -20.74 -8.46 -10.43
C ASP A 66 -21.67 -7.68 -11.37
N ALA A 67 -21.13 -6.89 -12.30
CA ALA A 67 -21.90 -6.16 -13.32
C ALA A 67 -22.50 -7.10 -14.38
N ARG A 68 -21.86 -8.25 -14.66
CA ARG A 68 -22.39 -9.28 -15.56
C ARG A 68 -23.56 -10.06 -14.95
N ALA A 69 -23.71 -10.05 -13.63
CA ALA A 69 -24.84 -10.71 -12.98
C ALA A 69 -26.18 -10.04 -13.38
N LYS A 70 -27.14 -10.82 -13.89
CA LYS A 70 -28.47 -10.33 -14.30
C LYS A 70 -29.42 -10.14 -13.12
N THR A 71 -28.97 -9.47 -12.07
CA THR A 71 -29.76 -9.19 -10.85
C THR A 71 -30.02 -7.69 -10.71
N VAL A 72 -30.93 -7.30 -9.81
CA VAL A 72 -31.15 -5.89 -9.45
C VAL A 72 -29.86 -5.25 -8.95
N HIS A 73 -29.04 -6.01 -8.20
CA HIS A 73 -27.70 -5.59 -7.78
C HIS A 73 -26.75 -5.37 -8.96
N GLY A 74 -26.84 -6.17 -10.03
CA GLY A 74 -26.05 -6.00 -11.26
C GLY A 74 -26.34 -4.70 -12.03
N ILE A 75 -27.49 -4.04 -11.82
CA ILE A 75 -27.72 -2.67 -12.35
C ILE A 75 -26.82 -1.66 -11.63
N GLY A 76 -26.73 -1.75 -10.30
CA GLY A 76 -25.85 -0.91 -9.49
C GLY A 76 -24.38 -1.11 -9.87
N TRP A 77 -23.95 -2.37 -10.02
CA TRP A 77 -22.58 -2.69 -10.42
C TRP A 77 -22.22 -2.19 -11.83
N ARG A 78 -23.15 -2.20 -12.78
CA ARG A 78 -22.94 -1.60 -14.11
C ARG A 78 -22.71 -0.09 -14.04
N TYR A 79 -23.42 0.61 -13.16
CA TYR A 79 -23.16 2.03 -12.91
C TYR A 79 -21.77 2.25 -12.32
N VAL A 80 -21.36 1.43 -11.35
CA VAL A 80 -20.01 1.49 -10.76
C VAL A 80 -18.94 1.20 -11.81
N LEU A 81 -19.13 0.17 -12.65
CA LEU A 81 -18.22 -0.21 -13.73
C LEU A 81 -18.01 0.93 -14.73
N ALA A 82 -19.10 1.61 -15.12
CA ALA A 82 -19.02 2.73 -16.06
C ALA A 82 -18.19 3.91 -15.52
N ASN A 83 -18.06 4.03 -14.19
CA ASN A 83 -17.43 5.16 -13.53
C ASN A 83 -16.11 4.84 -12.82
N ILE A 84 -15.70 3.56 -12.72
CA ILE A 84 -14.52 3.17 -11.93
C ILE A 84 -13.23 3.85 -12.37
N LYS A 85 -13.07 4.14 -13.66
CA LYS A 85 -11.87 4.85 -14.17
C LYS A 85 -11.75 6.26 -13.60
N ALA A 86 -12.87 6.92 -13.30
CA ALA A 86 -12.92 8.25 -12.70
C ALA A 86 -12.86 8.24 -11.17
N PHE A 87 -12.94 7.06 -10.53
CA PHE A 87 -12.88 6.96 -9.08
C PHE A 87 -11.47 7.21 -8.57
N SER A 88 -11.37 7.97 -7.47
CA SER A 88 -10.13 8.08 -6.70
C SER A 88 -9.75 6.72 -6.09
N LEU A 89 -8.49 6.56 -5.68
CA LEU A 89 -8.05 5.33 -5.00
C LEU A 89 -8.90 5.03 -3.77
N ARG A 90 -9.21 6.05 -2.95
CA ARG A 90 -10.09 5.92 -1.78
C ARG A 90 -11.45 5.30 -2.13
N LYS A 91 -12.12 5.80 -3.18
CA LYS A 91 -13.39 5.21 -3.65
C LYS A 91 -13.22 3.78 -4.16
N LYS A 92 -12.10 3.44 -4.81
CA LYS A 92 -11.82 2.06 -5.24
C LYS A 92 -11.62 1.12 -4.06
N LEU A 93 -10.93 1.58 -3.01
CA LEU A 93 -10.77 0.83 -1.76
C LEU A 93 -12.11 0.63 -1.05
N GLU A 94 -12.97 1.66 -1.01
CA GLU A 94 -14.33 1.55 -0.47
C GLU A 94 -15.14 0.48 -1.18
N VAL A 95 -15.02 0.37 -2.51
CA VAL A 95 -15.72 -0.67 -3.27
C VAL A 95 -15.19 -2.08 -2.94
N ILE A 96 -13.86 -2.26 -2.92
CA ILE A 96 -13.26 -3.59 -2.68
C ILE A 96 -13.52 -4.07 -1.25
N PHE A 97 -13.35 -3.17 -0.27
CA PHE A 97 -13.40 -3.46 1.15
C PHE A 97 -14.73 -3.03 1.79
N PHE A 98 -15.80 -2.84 1.00
CA PHE A 98 -17.12 -2.43 1.50
C PHE A 98 -17.63 -3.34 2.63
N ALA A 99 -17.37 -4.65 2.52
CA ALA A 99 -17.76 -5.65 3.50
C ALA A 99 -16.78 -5.80 4.68
N ASP A 100 -15.64 -5.09 4.66
CA ASP A 100 -14.60 -5.13 5.69
C ASP A 100 -14.23 -3.70 6.14
N PRO A 101 -15.09 -3.06 6.96
CA PRO A 101 -14.91 -1.67 7.37
C PRO A 101 -13.67 -1.45 8.24
N VAL A 102 -13.18 -2.49 8.92
CA VAL A 102 -11.97 -2.41 9.75
C VAL A 102 -10.75 -2.21 8.84
N THR A 103 -10.58 -3.08 7.84
CA THR A 103 -9.50 -2.97 6.86
C THR A 103 -9.61 -1.66 6.06
N LEU A 104 -10.83 -1.28 5.64
CA LEU A 104 -11.05 -0.03 4.91
C LEU A 104 -10.62 1.21 5.71
N ASN A 105 -10.97 1.27 7.00
CA ASN A 105 -10.59 2.40 7.86
C ASN A 105 -9.07 2.48 8.05
N GLN A 106 -8.39 1.34 8.18
CA GLN A 106 -6.93 1.31 8.25
C GLN A 106 -6.29 1.80 6.95
N LEU A 107 -6.72 1.28 5.80
CA LEU A 107 -6.20 1.69 4.49
C LEU A 107 -6.46 3.18 4.20
N ASN A 108 -7.58 3.73 4.69
CA ASN A 108 -7.87 5.15 4.57
C ASN A 108 -6.89 6.02 5.36
N ARG A 109 -6.52 5.61 6.58
CA ARG A 109 -5.51 6.30 7.39
C ARG A 109 -4.13 6.21 6.73
N ASP A 110 -3.75 5.02 6.29
CA ASP A 110 -2.48 4.81 5.60
C ASP A 110 -2.43 5.63 4.29
N TYR A 111 -3.56 5.81 3.58
CA TYR A 111 -3.63 6.63 2.37
C TYR A 111 -3.43 8.12 2.67
N ASP A 112 -4.01 8.63 3.76
CA ASP A 112 -3.80 10.01 4.18
C ASP A 112 -2.32 10.24 4.52
N LEU A 113 -1.73 9.30 5.24
CA LEU A 113 -0.31 9.33 5.55
C LEU A 113 0.57 9.30 4.29
N ARG A 114 0.25 8.44 3.33
CA ARG A 114 0.93 8.39 2.03
C ARG A 114 0.92 9.74 1.33
N ASN A 115 -0.20 10.45 1.32
CA ASN A 115 -0.25 11.77 0.69
C ASN A 115 0.61 12.79 1.45
N GLU A 116 0.60 12.76 2.78
CA GLU A 116 1.46 13.62 3.58
C GLU A 116 2.95 13.37 3.34
N THR A 117 3.36 12.09 3.28
CA THR A 117 4.74 11.66 3.00
C THR A 117 5.15 12.03 1.57
N ALA A 118 4.28 11.80 0.57
CA ALA A 118 4.57 12.10 -0.83
C ALA A 118 4.68 13.61 -1.11
N HIS A 119 3.85 14.44 -0.48
CA HIS A 119 3.84 15.88 -0.73
C HIS A 119 4.92 16.65 0.03
N ASN A 120 5.29 16.19 1.23
CA ASN A 120 6.18 16.97 2.09
C ASN A 120 7.57 16.34 2.25
N TYR A 121 7.84 15.17 1.63
CA TYR A 121 9.01 14.33 1.95
C TYR A 121 9.21 14.18 3.47
N LYS A 122 8.11 14.26 4.23
CA LYS A 122 8.14 14.19 5.68
C LYS A 122 8.63 12.81 6.06
N LYS A 123 9.51 12.76 7.07
CA LYS A 123 9.86 11.50 7.74
C LYS A 123 8.55 10.81 8.08
N LEU A 124 8.46 9.51 7.80
CA LEU A 124 7.31 8.72 8.20
C LEU A 124 7.09 8.93 9.72
N PRO A 125 5.83 9.11 10.16
CA PRO A 125 5.50 9.11 11.57
C PRO A 125 6.05 7.84 12.20
N THR A 126 6.47 7.94 13.45
CA THR A 126 6.98 6.82 14.25
C THR A 126 5.99 5.65 14.33
N GLU A 127 4.72 5.90 14.06
CA GLU A 127 3.64 4.91 13.98
C GLU A 127 3.87 3.90 12.82
N VAL A 128 4.50 4.33 11.71
CA VAL A 128 5.00 3.43 10.64
C VAL A 128 6.47 3.09 10.90
N SER A 129 6.76 2.69 12.14
CA SER A 129 8.12 2.32 12.57
C SER A 129 8.62 1.03 11.90
N ASP A 130 7.70 0.18 11.44
CA ASP A 130 8.03 -1.06 10.76
C ASP A 130 7.45 -1.14 9.35
N VAL A 131 8.19 -0.57 8.39
CA VAL A 131 7.86 -0.68 6.96
C VAL A 131 7.88 -2.14 6.48
N SER A 132 8.65 -3.03 7.12
CA SER A 132 8.68 -4.46 6.73
C SER A 132 7.35 -5.13 7.06
N ALA A 133 6.89 -4.97 8.31
CA ALA A 133 5.59 -5.47 8.75
C ALA A 133 4.43 -4.84 7.96
N TRP A 134 4.54 -3.56 7.61
CA TRP A 134 3.56 -2.90 6.78
C TRP A 134 3.52 -3.46 5.34
N LEU A 135 4.66 -3.72 4.71
CA LEU A 135 4.74 -4.37 3.40
C LEU A 135 4.16 -5.80 3.44
N ASP A 136 4.43 -6.56 4.50
CA ASP A 136 3.81 -7.88 4.72
C ASP A 136 2.29 -7.79 4.89
N HIS A 137 1.81 -6.76 5.60
CA HIS A 137 0.37 -6.53 5.73
C HIS A 137 -0.27 -6.23 4.36
N LEU A 138 0.32 -5.34 3.55
CA LEU A 138 -0.16 -5.07 2.19
C LEU A 138 -0.16 -6.32 1.31
N GLU A 139 0.88 -7.14 1.41
CA GLU A 139 0.97 -8.42 0.71
C GLU A 139 -0.17 -9.37 1.13
N SER A 140 -0.45 -9.46 2.43
CA SER A 140 -1.57 -10.26 2.95
C SER A 140 -2.92 -9.82 2.41
N LEU A 141 -3.12 -8.51 2.24
CA LEU A 141 -4.34 -7.95 1.64
C LEU A 141 -4.40 -8.22 0.14
N ALA A 142 -3.29 -8.03 -0.57
CA ALA A 142 -3.20 -8.28 -2.01
C ALA A 142 -3.40 -9.76 -2.37
N ASN A 143 -3.01 -10.69 -1.49
CA ASN A 143 -3.23 -12.11 -1.70
C ASN A 143 -4.72 -12.50 -1.64
N LYS A 144 -5.57 -11.72 -0.95
CA LYS A 144 -7.03 -11.90 -0.97
C LYS A 144 -7.67 -11.55 -2.32
N PHE A 145 -6.94 -10.90 -3.22
CA PHE A 145 -7.39 -10.58 -4.58
C PHE A 145 -7.20 -11.78 -5.54
N GLN A 146 -6.31 -12.73 -5.22
CA GLN A 146 -6.00 -13.87 -6.09
C GLN A 146 -6.82 -15.13 -5.79
N SER A 147 -7.77 -15.05 -4.85
CA SER A 147 -8.63 -16.16 -4.41
C SER A 147 -10.05 -16.01 -4.93
#